data_AF-A0A8J5MR11-F1
#
_entry.id   AF-A0A8J5MR11-F1
#
_cell.length_a   1.000
_cell.length_b   1.000
_cell.length_c   1.000
_cell.angle_alpha   90.00
_cell.angle_beta   90.00
_cell.angle_gamma   90.00
#
_symmetry.space_group_name_H-M   'P 1'
#
loop_
_entity.id
_entity.type
_entity.pdbx_description
1 polymer ?
#
loop_
_entity_poly.entity_id
_entity_poly.type
_entity_poly.pdbx_seq_one_letter_code
_entity_poly.pdbx_strand_id
1 'polypeptide(L)'
;MDLRGAKPKGVAGTTASSVRTSLSALDKLAALVEAQQLQAREDNAAMQQQQQVVQEAARTDRGAVQALMAQVLQLRGETTTIASTVPNATLGNRNTGTPDTSVRPQAGQPHVPLPHKLSSDATLREFKVWRSAWSDYEELLHLRNQPHRTQLAHLRSCLTPEMRSTLAHAIAELADDAELCETCLDAHVVTRITSGIWDQQTRKRLLAIDPPPELSEAVRLCRCEQSSRNANTDLAGSTKTVQNVTRRQMQPFPPKTVGTPPIAV
;
A
#
# COMPACT_ATOMS: atom_id res chain seq x y z
N MET A 1 12.09 -95.87 34.76
CA MET A 1 11.65 -94.92 33.71
C MET A 1 11.00 -93.75 34.43
N ASP A 2 11.79 -92.91 35.09
CA ASP A 2 12.60 -91.77 34.59
C ASP A 2 11.90 -90.46 34.96
N LEU A 3 12.30 -89.95 36.13
CA LEU A 3 11.90 -88.65 36.65
C LEU A 3 12.70 -87.56 35.93
N ARG A 4 11.98 -86.74 35.18
CA ARG A 4 12.44 -85.47 34.60
C ARG A 4 12.62 -84.41 35.68
N GLY A 5 13.57 -83.52 35.43
CA GLY A 5 13.53 -82.11 35.83
C GLY A 5 14.62 -81.71 36.81
N ALA A 6 15.28 -80.56 36.71
CA ALA A 6 15.36 -79.54 35.68
C ALA A 6 16.64 -78.73 35.98
N LYS A 7 17.39 -78.35 34.96
CA LYS A 7 18.58 -77.49 35.07
C LYS A 7 18.15 -76.02 34.87
N PRO A 8 18.60 -75.05 35.69
CA PRO A 8 18.26 -73.64 35.50
C PRO A 8 19.07 -73.03 34.34
N LYS A 9 18.39 -72.35 33.41
CA LYS A 9 19.02 -71.49 32.38
C LYS A 9 19.03 -70.04 32.87
N GLY A 10 20.20 -69.42 32.74
CA GLY A 10 20.55 -68.10 33.27
C GLY A 10 19.87 -66.91 32.58
N VAL A 11 19.84 -65.82 33.34
CA VAL A 11 19.42 -64.47 32.96
C VAL A 11 20.69 -63.64 32.71
N ALA A 12 21.07 -63.45 31.45
CA ALA A 12 22.13 -62.52 31.07
C ALA A 12 21.89 -62.07 29.62
N GLY A 13 21.16 -60.96 29.42
CA GLY A 13 20.91 -60.46 28.05
C GLY A 13 20.31 -59.07 27.93
N THR A 14 19.64 -58.54 28.96
CA THR A 14 18.77 -57.36 28.76
C THR A 14 19.45 -56.00 29.01
N THR A 15 20.56 -55.93 29.74
CA THR A 15 21.16 -54.62 30.13
C THR A 15 22.19 -54.07 29.13
N ALA A 16 22.94 -54.91 28.42
CA ALA A 16 24.01 -54.48 27.52
C ALA A 16 23.53 -53.94 26.16
N SER A 17 22.29 -54.25 25.76
CA SER A 17 21.67 -53.77 24.53
C SER A 17 21.11 -52.35 24.73
N SER A 18 20.44 -52.10 25.85
CA SER A 18 19.85 -50.79 26.20
C SER A 18 20.90 -49.68 26.29
N VAL A 19 22.05 -49.94 26.92
CA VAL A 19 23.12 -48.95 27.08
C VAL A 19 23.78 -48.57 25.75
N ARG A 20 23.95 -49.53 24.82
CA ARG A 20 24.50 -49.27 23.47
C ARG A 20 23.57 -48.43 22.62
N THR A 21 22.26 -48.66 22.71
CA THR A 21 21.26 -47.85 22.02
C THR A 21 21.27 -46.42 22.54
N SER A 22 21.37 -46.21 23.85
CA SER A 22 21.45 -44.88 24.48
C SER A 22 22.71 -44.10 24.13
N LEU A 23 23.87 -44.76 24.06
CA LEU A 23 25.12 -44.15 23.59
C LEU A 23 25.00 -43.70 22.12
N SER A 24 24.43 -44.53 21.25
CA SER A 24 24.21 -44.16 19.83
C SER A 24 23.23 -43.00 19.64
N ALA A 25 22.32 -42.79 20.59
CA ALA A 25 21.37 -41.69 20.55
C ALA A 25 22.02 -40.37 20.96
N LEU A 26 22.95 -40.39 21.93
CA LEU A 26 23.72 -39.22 22.36
C LEU A 26 24.66 -38.74 21.25
N ASP A 27 25.34 -39.64 20.54
CA ASP A 27 26.20 -39.29 19.40
C ASP A 27 25.40 -38.63 18.25
N LYS A 28 24.17 -39.11 17.99
CA LYS A 28 23.27 -38.50 17.00
C LYS A 28 22.81 -37.10 17.41
N LEU A 29 22.55 -36.89 18.71
CA LEU A 29 22.18 -35.57 19.22
C LEU A 29 23.36 -34.58 19.16
N ALA A 30 24.58 -35.03 19.48
CA ALA A 30 25.77 -34.21 19.35
C ALA A 30 26.00 -33.77 17.89
N ALA A 31 25.88 -34.70 16.94
CA ALA A 31 26.01 -34.39 15.51
C ALA A 31 24.94 -33.40 15.02
N LEU A 32 23.70 -33.50 15.52
CA LEU A 32 22.63 -32.54 15.18
C LEU A 32 22.90 -31.13 15.74
N VAL A 33 23.43 -31.03 16.96
CA VAL A 33 23.79 -29.73 17.56
C VAL A 33 24.95 -29.08 16.81
N GLU A 34 25.97 -29.84 16.41
CA GLU A 34 27.08 -29.33 15.61
C GLU A 34 26.63 -28.85 14.22
N ALA A 35 25.75 -29.61 13.55
CA ALA A 35 25.15 -29.20 12.28
C ALA A 35 24.33 -27.90 12.44
N GLN A 36 23.57 -27.77 13.53
CA GLN A 36 22.79 -26.56 13.81
C GLN A 36 23.68 -25.35 14.11
N GLN A 37 24.81 -25.54 14.80
CA GLN A 37 25.78 -24.48 15.05
C GLN A 37 26.51 -24.04 13.78
N LEU A 38 26.81 -24.97 12.87
CA LEU A 38 27.44 -24.63 11.59
C LEU A 38 26.49 -23.81 10.72
N GLN A 39 25.21 -24.22 10.63
CA GLN A 39 24.19 -23.46 9.92
C GLN A 39 24.03 -22.05 10.50
N ALA A 40 23.99 -21.92 11.84
CA ALA A 40 23.90 -20.61 12.49
C ALA A 40 25.13 -19.72 12.22
N ARG A 41 26.32 -20.31 12.05
CA ARG A 41 27.53 -19.56 11.67
C ARG A 41 27.46 -19.07 10.24
N GLU A 42 26.99 -19.91 9.32
CA GLU A 42 26.81 -19.55 7.92
C GLU A 42 25.75 -18.45 7.76
N ASP A 43 24.62 -18.57 8.46
CA ASP A 43 23.56 -17.56 8.45
C ASP A 43 24.05 -16.21 9.00
N ASN A 44 24.84 -16.22 10.08
CA ASN A 44 25.47 -15.00 10.62
C ASN A 44 26.50 -14.40 9.66
N ALA A 45 27.31 -15.23 8.97
CA ALA A 45 28.27 -14.77 7.98
C ALA A 45 27.57 -14.16 6.74
N ALA A 46 26.50 -14.80 6.27
CA ALA A 46 25.67 -14.29 5.18
C ALA A 46 25.01 -12.95 5.55
N MET A 47 24.51 -12.83 6.78
CA MET A 47 23.92 -11.58 7.28
C MET A 47 24.96 -10.45 7.34
N GLN A 48 26.19 -10.73 7.78
CA GLN A 48 27.28 -9.75 7.77
C GLN A 48 27.65 -9.32 6.35
N GLN A 49 27.73 -10.27 5.40
CA GLN A 49 28.01 -9.95 4.00
C GLN A 49 26.91 -9.08 3.40
N GLN A 50 25.64 -9.40 3.66
CA GLN A 50 24.51 -8.59 3.20
C GLN A 50 24.54 -7.18 3.81
N GLN A 51 24.91 -7.05 5.08
CA GLN A 51 25.01 -5.75 5.73
C GLN A 51 26.17 -4.90 5.18
N GLN A 52 27.29 -5.51 4.77
CA GLN A 52 28.37 -4.80 4.08
C GLN A 52 27.92 -4.24 2.72
N VAL A 53 27.23 -5.04 1.91
CA VAL A 53 26.69 -4.59 0.61
C VAL A 53 25.72 -3.43 0.77
N VAL A 54 24.83 -3.49 1.78
CA VAL A 54 23.89 -2.40 2.07
C VAL A 54 24.62 -1.12 2.52
N GLN A 55 25.68 -1.23 3.33
CA GLN A 55 26.47 -0.06 3.73
C GLN A 55 27.25 0.54 2.56
N GLU A 56 27.77 -0.28 1.66
CA GLU A 56 28.46 0.19 0.45
C GLU A 56 27.49 0.90 -0.49
N ALA A 57 26.31 0.33 -0.72
CA ALA A 57 25.24 0.98 -1.48
C ALA A 57 24.83 2.33 -0.87
N ALA A 58 24.72 2.42 0.47
CA ALA A 58 24.44 3.67 1.15
C ALA A 58 25.58 4.70 0.99
N ARG A 59 26.84 4.27 0.92
CA ARG A 59 27.99 5.15 0.65
C ARG A 59 27.99 5.65 -0.80
N THR A 60 27.66 4.81 -1.77
CA THR A 60 27.57 5.22 -3.18
C THR A 60 26.43 6.21 -3.40
N ASP A 61 25.26 5.97 -2.79
CA ASP A 61 24.12 6.88 -2.89
C ASP A 61 24.44 8.24 -2.24
N ARG A 62 25.05 8.23 -1.05
CA ARG A 62 25.46 9.48 -0.38
C ARG A 62 26.54 10.25 -1.16
N GLY A 63 27.48 9.54 -1.79
CA GLY A 63 28.50 10.14 -2.66
C GLY A 63 27.90 10.76 -3.93
N ALA A 64 26.96 10.08 -4.58
CA ALA A 64 26.26 10.58 -5.76
C ALA A 64 25.44 11.85 -5.45
N VAL A 65 24.73 11.86 -4.30
CA VAL A 65 23.99 13.04 -3.84
C VAL A 65 24.94 14.21 -3.55
N GLN A 66 26.09 13.96 -2.92
CA GLN A 66 27.08 15.00 -2.64
C GLN A 66 27.72 15.56 -3.93
N ALA A 67 27.98 14.72 -4.92
CA ALA A 67 28.49 15.14 -6.23
C ALA A 67 27.45 15.98 -6.99
N LEU A 68 26.17 15.58 -6.97
CA LEU A 68 25.09 16.34 -7.59
C LEU A 68 24.92 17.71 -6.92
N MET A 69 25.00 17.77 -5.58
CA MET A 69 24.92 19.02 -4.82
C MET A 69 26.08 19.99 -5.16
N ALA A 70 27.30 19.47 -5.36
CA ALA A 70 28.45 20.27 -5.80
C ALA A 70 28.26 20.81 -7.23
N GLN A 71 27.71 20.00 -8.14
CA GLN A 71 27.46 20.39 -9.53
C GLN A 71 26.36 21.48 -9.63
N VAL A 72 25.32 21.39 -8.81
CA VAL A 72 24.28 22.43 -8.70
C VAL A 72 24.83 23.76 -8.15
N LEU A 73 25.79 23.71 -7.21
CA LEU A 73 26.45 24.92 -6.72
C LEU A 73 27.29 25.62 -7.80
N GLN A 74 27.90 24.86 -8.72
CA GLN A 74 28.69 25.41 -9.83
C GLN A 74 27.82 26.07 -10.90
N LEU A 75 26.70 25.45 -11.28
CA LEU A 75 25.76 26.00 -12.29
C LEU A 75 25.06 27.29 -11.85
N ARG A 76 24.98 27.56 -10.53
CA ARG A 76 24.37 28.80 -10.01
C ARG A 76 25.32 30.01 -10.05
N GLY A 77 26.60 29.83 -10.37
CA GLY A 77 27.59 30.90 -10.49
C GLY A 77 27.61 31.63 -11.84
N GLU A 78 26.97 31.09 -12.88
CA GLU A 78 27.08 31.58 -14.26
C GLU A 78 25.72 32.01 -14.84
N THR A 79 25.00 32.92 -14.17
CA THR A 79 23.87 33.63 -14.80
C THR A 79 23.89 35.12 -14.46
N THR A 80 24.91 35.82 -14.94
CA THR A 80 24.81 37.27 -15.15
C THR A 80 25.63 37.63 -16.36
N THR A 81 24.95 37.78 -17.50
CA THR A 81 25.20 38.77 -18.58
C THR A 81 24.45 38.28 -19.82
N ILE A 82 23.23 38.79 -20.03
CA ILE A 82 22.58 38.75 -21.35
C ILE A 82 22.45 40.22 -21.78
N ALA A 83 23.36 40.63 -22.66
CA ALA A 83 23.32 41.93 -23.34
C ALA A 83 22.22 41.92 -24.40
N SER A 84 21.44 43.00 -24.43
CA SER A 84 20.49 43.33 -25.50
C SER A 84 21.23 43.63 -26.80
N THR A 85 20.88 42.92 -27.88
CA THR A 85 21.07 43.44 -29.25
C THR A 85 19.98 42.88 -30.16
N VAL A 86 19.10 43.77 -30.64
CA VAL A 86 18.13 43.51 -31.71
C VAL A 86 18.77 44.00 -33.02
N PRO A 87 18.71 43.23 -34.13
CA PRO A 87 18.82 43.81 -35.46
C PRO A 87 17.45 43.85 -36.16
N ASN A 88 17.15 45.06 -36.62
CA ASN A 88 16.08 45.49 -37.48
C ASN A 88 16.21 44.87 -38.89
N ALA A 89 15.12 44.34 -39.47
CA ALA A 89 15.06 43.92 -40.87
C ALA A 89 13.80 44.48 -41.55
N THR A 90 14.07 45.55 -42.32
CA THR A 90 13.48 46.09 -43.55
C THR A 90 12.17 45.52 -44.13
N LEU A 91 11.27 46.48 -44.42
CA LEU A 91 10.02 46.39 -45.18
C LEU A 91 10.16 45.84 -46.62
N GLY A 92 9.13 45.11 -47.06
CA GLY A 92 8.77 44.89 -48.47
C GLY A 92 7.36 44.31 -48.65
N ASN A 93 6.37 45.18 -48.92
CA ASN A 93 5.18 45.08 -49.81
C ASN A 93 4.76 43.69 -50.37
N ARG A 94 3.49 43.30 -50.63
CA ARG A 94 2.18 44.00 -50.77
C ARG A 94 1.05 42.95 -50.97
N ASN A 95 -0.13 43.18 -50.36
CA ASN A 95 -1.52 42.93 -50.82
C ASN A 95 -1.98 41.51 -51.28
N THR A 96 -3.18 40.96 -51.04
CA THR A 96 -4.52 41.41 -50.55
C THR A 96 -5.44 40.17 -50.49
N GLY A 97 -6.39 40.10 -49.55
CA GLY A 97 -7.54 39.19 -49.64
C GLY A 97 -8.05 38.57 -48.32
N THR A 98 -8.91 39.29 -47.60
CA THR A 98 -9.86 38.79 -46.58
C THR A 98 -11.03 38.05 -47.28
N PRO A 99 -11.79 37.11 -46.64
CA PRO A 99 -12.48 37.38 -45.37
C PRO A 99 -12.58 36.24 -44.33
N ASP A 100 -12.64 36.69 -43.08
CA ASP A 100 -13.53 36.23 -42.01
C ASP A 100 -13.46 34.78 -41.53
N THR A 101 -12.72 34.57 -40.43
CA THR A 101 -13.20 33.71 -39.35
C THR A 101 -12.73 34.30 -38.03
N SER A 102 -13.69 34.88 -37.30
CA SER A 102 -13.53 35.34 -35.93
C SER A 102 -12.98 34.24 -35.02
N VAL A 103 -11.69 34.31 -34.67
CA VAL A 103 -11.11 33.53 -33.58
C VAL A 103 -10.80 34.48 -32.43
N ARG A 104 -11.73 34.48 -31.48
CA ARG A 104 -11.60 35.03 -30.14
C ARG A 104 -10.30 34.49 -29.48
N PRO A 105 -9.41 35.34 -28.93
CA PRO A 105 -8.26 34.85 -28.19
C PRO A 105 -8.74 34.19 -26.90
N GLN A 106 -8.67 32.86 -26.82
CA GLN A 106 -8.84 32.17 -25.55
C GLN A 106 -7.58 32.41 -24.73
N ALA A 107 -7.78 33.05 -23.57
CA ALA A 107 -6.76 33.24 -22.55
C ALA A 107 -6.10 31.89 -22.20
N GLY A 108 -4.77 31.91 -22.10
CA GLY A 108 -3.93 30.74 -21.90
C GLY A 108 -4.37 29.90 -20.71
N GLN A 109 -4.79 28.68 -21.02
CA GLN A 109 -4.91 27.61 -20.05
C GLN A 109 -3.48 27.23 -19.62
N PRO A 110 -3.18 27.10 -18.31
CA PRO A 110 -1.87 26.66 -17.86
C PRO A 110 -1.61 25.27 -18.44
N HIS A 111 -0.67 25.20 -19.39
CA HIS A 111 -0.29 23.96 -20.06
C HIS A 111 0.44 23.07 -19.06
N VAL A 112 -0.32 22.24 -18.34
CA VAL A 112 0.25 21.14 -17.55
C VAL A 112 0.96 20.21 -18.54
N PRO A 113 2.29 20.02 -18.44
CA PRO A 113 3.01 19.17 -19.37
C PRO A 113 2.46 17.74 -19.29
N LEU A 114 1.92 17.25 -20.40
CA LEU A 114 1.44 15.88 -20.50
C LEU A 114 2.65 14.93 -20.39
N PRO A 115 2.59 13.88 -19.54
CA PRO A 115 3.63 12.86 -19.50
C PRO A 115 3.89 12.30 -20.92
N HIS A 116 5.16 12.02 -21.22
CA HIS A 116 5.51 11.36 -22.48
C HIS A 116 4.73 10.03 -22.60
N LYS A 117 4.32 9.67 -23.82
CA LYS A 117 3.49 8.48 -24.03
C LYS A 117 4.30 7.21 -23.74
N LEU A 118 3.83 6.39 -22.82
CA LEU A 118 4.46 5.11 -22.51
C LEU A 118 4.20 4.12 -23.66
N SER A 119 5.28 3.62 -24.25
CA SER A 119 5.26 2.61 -25.31
C SER A 119 5.26 1.18 -24.76
N SER A 120 4.84 0.20 -25.57
CA SER A 120 4.78 -1.23 -25.21
C SER A 120 6.14 -1.90 -25.08
N ASP A 121 7.17 -1.34 -25.72
CA ASP A 121 8.57 -1.78 -25.68
C ASP A 121 9.41 -1.05 -24.62
N ALA A 122 8.77 -0.26 -23.76
CA ALA A 122 9.47 0.51 -22.73
C ALA A 122 10.23 -0.40 -21.75
N THR A 123 11.49 -0.07 -21.52
CA THR A 123 12.32 -0.74 -20.52
C THR A 123 11.81 -0.44 -19.10
N LEU A 124 12.13 -1.31 -18.13
CA LEU A 124 11.76 -1.10 -16.73
C LEU A 124 12.24 0.25 -16.18
N ARG A 125 13.39 0.74 -16.65
CA ARG A 125 13.93 2.04 -16.24
C ARG A 125 13.04 3.18 -16.76
N GLU A 126 12.66 3.14 -18.03
CA GLU A 126 11.77 4.13 -18.65
C GLU A 126 10.39 4.11 -17.99
N PHE A 127 9.86 2.92 -17.68
CA PHE A 127 8.60 2.79 -16.96
C PHE A 127 8.65 3.44 -15.58
N LYS A 128 9.74 3.28 -14.82
CA LYS A 128 9.90 3.92 -13.50
C LYS A 128 9.93 5.44 -13.61
N VAL A 129 10.66 5.97 -14.58
CA VAL A 129 10.72 7.42 -14.85
C VAL A 129 9.35 7.95 -15.26
N TRP A 130 8.66 7.25 -16.15
CA TRP A 130 7.30 7.56 -16.55
C TRP A 130 6.32 7.53 -15.38
N ARG A 131 6.44 6.54 -14.50
CA ARG A 131 5.56 6.40 -13.33
C ARG A 131 5.74 7.53 -12.32
N SER A 132 6.97 8.00 -12.11
CA SER A 132 7.21 9.20 -11.32
C SER A 132 6.56 10.43 -11.97
N ALA A 133 6.74 10.63 -13.28
CA ALA A 133 6.10 11.74 -14.00
C ALA A 133 4.55 11.66 -13.98
N TRP A 134 3.99 10.45 -14.02
CA TRP A 134 2.56 10.22 -13.85
C TRP A 134 2.08 10.57 -12.45
N SER A 135 2.85 10.26 -11.40
CA SER A 135 2.52 10.63 -10.03
C SER A 135 2.44 12.15 -9.84
N ASP A 136 3.40 12.88 -10.41
CA ASP A 136 3.41 14.35 -10.36
C ASP A 136 2.21 14.93 -11.14
N TYR A 137 1.89 14.34 -12.30
CA TYR A 137 0.73 14.71 -13.10
C TYR A 137 -0.60 14.42 -12.39
N GLU A 138 -0.69 13.31 -11.65
CA GLU A 138 -1.83 12.94 -10.81
C GLU A 138 -2.09 13.97 -9.70
N GLU A 139 -1.01 14.43 -9.06
CA GLU A 139 -1.06 15.44 -8.01
C GLU A 139 -1.49 16.81 -8.56
N LEU A 140 -0.91 17.24 -9.68
CA LEU A 140 -1.21 18.54 -10.31
C LEU A 140 -2.64 18.66 -10.82
N LEU A 141 -3.23 17.58 -11.32
CA LEU A 141 -4.62 17.55 -11.80
C LEU A 141 -5.64 17.12 -10.73
N HIS A 142 -5.17 16.79 -9.53
CA HIS A 142 -5.99 16.19 -8.47
C HIS A 142 -6.85 15.03 -8.98
N LEU A 143 -6.24 14.17 -9.80
CA LEU A 143 -6.92 13.09 -10.51
C LEU A 143 -7.69 12.17 -9.54
N ARG A 144 -7.20 12.00 -8.30
CA ARG A 144 -7.87 11.22 -7.25
C ARG A 144 -9.27 11.71 -6.87
N ASN A 145 -9.55 12.99 -7.05
CA ASN A 145 -10.86 13.58 -6.76
C ASN A 145 -11.79 13.61 -7.98
N GLN A 146 -11.30 13.24 -9.16
CA GLN A 146 -12.09 13.22 -10.39
C GLN A 146 -12.87 11.92 -10.55
N PRO A 147 -13.98 11.90 -11.32
CA PRO A 147 -14.71 10.68 -11.63
C PRO A 147 -13.82 9.61 -12.26
N HIS A 148 -14.05 8.34 -11.93
CA HIS A 148 -13.20 7.23 -12.38
C HIS A 148 -13.02 7.17 -13.92
N ARG A 149 -14.08 7.50 -14.68
CA ARG A 149 -14.02 7.58 -16.15
C ARG A 149 -13.02 8.63 -16.64
N THR A 150 -12.96 9.78 -15.95
CA THR A 150 -12.04 10.87 -16.24
C THR A 150 -10.60 10.49 -15.89
N GLN A 151 -10.39 9.81 -14.76
CA GLN A 151 -9.09 9.26 -14.38
C GLN A 151 -8.55 8.30 -15.46
N LEU A 152 -9.39 7.36 -15.90
CA LEU A 152 -9.04 6.41 -16.98
C LEU A 152 -8.80 7.10 -18.32
N ALA A 153 -9.52 8.18 -18.63
CA ALA A 153 -9.29 8.95 -19.85
C ALA A 153 -7.90 9.61 -19.86
N HIS A 154 -7.49 10.23 -18.74
CA HIS A 154 -6.16 10.80 -18.59
C HIS A 154 -5.06 9.74 -18.61
N LEU A 155 -5.30 8.57 -18.03
CA LEU A 155 -4.36 7.45 -18.11
C LEU A 155 -4.19 7.03 -19.57
N ARG A 156 -5.30 6.77 -20.28
CA ARG A 156 -5.29 6.39 -21.70
C ARG A 156 -4.67 7.45 -22.61
N SER A 157 -4.73 8.74 -22.27
CA SER A 157 -4.06 9.77 -23.07
C SER A 157 -2.53 9.72 -22.97
N CYS A 158 -2.00 9.14 -21.88
CA CYS A 158 -0.56 9.02 -21.61
C CYS A 158 0.05 7.68 -22.08
N LEU A 159 -0.73 6.85 -22.77
CA LEU A 159 -0.31 5.54 -23.26
C LEU A 159 -0.34 5.50 -24.80
N THR A 160 0.55 4.73 -25.42
CA THR A 160 0.48 4.46 -26.86
C THR A 160 -0.74 3.60 -27.20
N PRO A 161 -1.25 3.62 -28.45
CA PRO A 161 -2.31 2.72 -28.91
C PRO A 161 -2.06 1.24 -28.57
N GLU A 162 -0.82 0.80 -28.73
CA GLU A 162 -0.38 -0.58 -28.50
C GLU A 162 -0.46 -0.91 -27.01
N MET A 163 0.10 -0.05 -26.14
CA MET A 163 0.02 -0.20 -24.69
C MET A 163 -1.42 -0.13 -24.17
N ARG A 164 -2.26 0.72 -24.77
CA ARG A 164 -3.69 0.76 -24.46
C ARG A 164 -4.40 -0.53 -24.82
N SER A 165 -4.04 -1.14 -25.94
CA SER A 165 -4.55 -2.45 -26.34
C SER A 165 -4.12 -3.50 -25.33
N THR A 166 -2.84 -3.58 -24.98
CA THR A 166 -2.34 -4.50 -23.95
C THR A 166 -3.03 -4.29 -22.61
N LEU A 167 -3.19 -3.05 -22.16
CA LEU A 167 -3.91 -2.74 -20.92
C LEU A 167 -5.38 -3.13 -21.00
N ALA A 168 -6.05 -2.90 -22.12
CA ALA A 168 -7.44 -3.27 -22.31
C ALA A 168 -7.60 -4.80 -22.30
N HIS A 169 -6.72 -5.55 -22.95
CA HIS A 169 -6.71 -7.01 -22.94
C HIS A 169 -6.38 -7.54 -21.55
N ALA A 170 -5.35 -7.03 -20.88
CA ALA A 170 -5.00 -7.47 -19.53
C ALA A 170 -6.13 -7.19 -18.54
N ILE A 171 -6.74 -6.01 -18.59
CA ILE A 171 -7.89 -5.68 -17.73
C ILE A 171 -9.11 -6.52 -18.10
N ALA A 172 -9.37 -6.77 -19.38
CA ALA A 172 -10.45 -7.63 -19.84
C ALA A 172 -10.23 -9.08 -19.36
N GLU A 173 -9.04 -9.64 -19.54
CA GLU A 173 -8.68 -10.96 -18.99
C GLU A 173 -8.82 -10.99 -17.47
N LEU A 174 -8.36 -9.96 -16.75
CA LEU A 174 -8.56 -9.83 -15.31
C LEU A 174 -10.04 -9.72 -14.91
N ALA A 175 -10.88 -9.15 -15.77
CA ALA A 175 -12.32 -9.00 -15.58
C ALA A 175 -13.14 -10.20 -16.10
N ASP A 176 -12.58 -11.01 -16.98
CA ASP A 176 -13.13 -12.29 -17.42
C ASP A 176 -12.76 -13.38 -16.41
N ASP A 177 -11.52 -13.37 -15.90
CA ASP A 177 -11.04 -14.19 -14.78
C ASP A 177 -11.77 -13.86 -13.48
N ALA A 178 -12.08 -12.58 -13.26
CA ALA A 178 -12.97 -12.16 -12.21
C ALA A 178 -14.39 -12.16 -12.79
N GLU A 179 -15.08 -13.30 -12.83
CA GLU A 179 -16.51 -13.44 -13.21
C GLU A 179 -17.42 -12.42 -12.48
N LEU A 180 -17.36 -11.14 -12.83
CA LEU A 180 -17.99 -10.03 -12.13
C LEU A 180 -19.29 -9.69 -12.88
N CYS A 181 -20.28 -10.56 -12.72
CA CYS A 181 -21.65 -10.21 -13.07
C CYS A 181 -22.07 -8.99 -12.23
N GLU A 182 -22.61 -7.94 -12.87
CA GLU A 182 -23.06 -6.72 -12.17
C GLU A 182 -24.08 -7.04 -11.05
N THR A 183 -24.95 -8.02 -11.28
CA THR A 183 -25.93 -8.49 -10.29
C THR A 183 -25.27 -9.24 -9.11
N CYS A 184 -24.09 -9.81 -9.32
CA CYS A 184 -23.35 -10.56 -8.32
C CYS A 184 -22.25 -9.74 -7.63
N LEU A 185 -22.00 -8.50 -8.09
CA LEU A 185 -20.89 -7.65 -7.64
C LEU A 185 -20.83 -7.54 -6.12
N ASP A 186 -21.96 -7.27 -5.47
CA ASP A 186 -22.04 -7.13 -4.03
C ASP A 186 -21.65 -8.43 -3.30
N ALA A 187 -22.03 -9.59 -3.83
CA ALA A 187 -21.63 -10.90 -3.29
C ALA A 187 -20.12 -11.16 -3.45
N HIS A 188 -19.52 -10.76 -4.58
CA HIS A 188 -18.08 -10.85 -4.79
C HIS A 188 -17.31 -9.88 -3.86
N VAL A 189 -17.84 -8.68 -3.64
CA VAL A 189 -17.26 -7.71 -2.70
C VAL A 189 -17.33 -8.25 -1.27
N VAL A 190 -18.46 -8.82 -0.84
CA VAL A 190 -18.59 -9.49 0.47
C VAL A 190 -17.59 -10.64 0.61
N THR A 191 -17.40 -11.44 -0.43
CA THR A 191 -16.42 -12.54 -0.44
C THR A 191 -14.99 -12.03 -0.32
N ARG A 192 -14.65 -10.95 -1.04
CA ARG A 192 -13.34 -10.27 -0.95
C ARG A 192 -13.10 -9.66 0.42
N ILE A 193 -14.13 -9.03 1.02
CA ILE A 193 -14.06 -8.51 2.39
C ILE A 193 -13.80 -9.67 3.36
N THR A 194 -14.60 -10.73 3.29
CA THR A 194 -14.52 -11.88 4.21
C THR A 194 -13.17 -12.60 4.14
N SER A 195 -12.63 -12.81 2.94
CA SER A 195 -11.30 -13.39 2.74
C SER A 195 -10.16 -12.43 3.12
N GLY A 196 -10.35 -11.12 2.93
CA GLY A 196 -9.35 -10.08 3.21
C GLY A 196 -9.26 -9.63 4.68
N ILE A 197 -10.24 -9.94 5.53
CA ILE A 197 -10.19 -9.59 6.96
C ILE A 197 -9.09 -10.39 7.64
N TRP A 198 -8.11 -9.71 8.24
CA TRP A 198 -7.05 -10.35 9.01
C TRP A 198 -7.53 -10.93 10.34
N ASP A 199 -8.56 -10.31 10.92
CA ASP A 199 -9.11 -10.70 12.21
C ASP A 199 -10.01 -11.95 12.14
N GLN A 200 -9.56 -13.00 12.81
CA GLN A 200 -10.23 -14.30 12.76
C GLN A 200 -11.60 -14.29 13.43
N GLN A 201 -11.84 -13.42 14.42
CA GLN A 201 -13.11 -13.38 15.12
C GLN A 201 -14.20 -12.73 14.26
N THR A 202 -13.92 -11.57 13.65
CA THR A 202 -14.82 -10.89 12.71
C THR A 202 -15.09 -11.77 11.49
N ARG A 203 -14.07 -12.46 10.96
CA ARG A 203 -14.24 -13.41 9.85
C ARG A 203 -15.19 -14.56 10.21
N LYS A 204 -15.01 -15.19 11.38
CA LYS A 204 -15.92 -16.25 11.86
C LYS A 204 -17.35 -15.75 12.04
N ARG A 205 -17.53 -14.52 12.54
CA ARG A 205 -18.87 -13.91 12.70
C ARG A 205 -19.55 -13.66 11.36
N LEU A 206 -18.82 -13.21 10.34
CA LEU A 206 -19.37 -13.02 8.99
C LEU A 206 -19.73 -14.36 8.33
N LEU A 207 -18.88 -15.38 8.46
CA LEU A 207 -19.14 -16.71 7.91
C LEU A 207 -20.27 -17.48 8.62
N ALA A 208 -20.65 -17.05 9.83
CA ALA A 208 -21.74 -17.66 10.59
C ALA A 208 -23.13 -17.12 10.22
N ILE A 209 -23.22 -16.09 9.37
CA ILE A 209 -24.49 -15.54 8.91
C ILE A 209 -24.98 -16.38 7.73
N ASP A 210 -26.13 -17.02 7.89
CA ASP A 210 -26.82 -17.81 6.87
C ASP A 210 -28.26 -17.26 6.69
N PRO A 211 -28.67 -16.80 5.48
CA PRO A 211 -27.91 -16.73 4.23
C PRO A 211 -26.78 -15.68 4.26
N PRO A 212 -25.83 -15.68 3.28
CA PRO A 212 -24.71 -14.75 3.25
C PRO A 212 -25.14 -13.28 3.38
N PRO A 213 -24.40 -12.46 4.15
CA PRO A 213 -24.81 -11.09 4.44
C PRO A 213 -24.77 -10.24 3.17
N GLU A 214 -25.70 -9.30 3.07
CA GLU A 214 -25.65 -8.25 2.06
C GLU A 214 -24.42 -7.35 2.30
N LEU A 215 -23.94 -6.65 1.25
CA LEU A 215 -22.76 -5.80 1.31
C LEU A 215 -22.83 -4.76 2.44
N SER A 216 -23.99 -4.14 2.62
CA SER A 216 -24.23 -3.12 3.64
C SER A 216 -24.05 -3.69 5.06
N GLU A 217 -24.53 -4.90 5.30
CA GLU A 217 -24.42 -5.59 6.59
C GLU A 217 -22.98 -6.04 6.87
N ALA A 218 -22.29 -6.59 5.88
CA ALA A 218 -20.89 -6.99 6.01
C ALA A 218 -20.00 -5.78 6.37
N VAL A 219 -20.21 -4.64 5.71
CA VAL A 219 -19.48 -3.39 6.00
C VAL A 219 -19.81 -2.88 7.41
N ARG A 220 -21.08 -2.87 7.80
CA ARG A 220 -21.51 -2.44 9.14
C ARG A 220 -20.83 -3.29 10.22
N LEU A 221 -20.84 -4.61 10.08
CA LEU A 221 -20.24 -5.53 11.06
C LEU A 221 -18.73 -5.28 11.18
N CYS A 222 -18.02 -5.15 10.06
CA CYS A 222 -16.58 -4.83 10.06
C CYS A 222 -16.29 -3.49 10.76
N ARG A 223 -17.08 -2.45 10.47
CA ARG A 223 -16.91 -1.13 11.09
C ARG A 223 -17.23 -1.14 12.58
N CYS A 224 -18.30 -1.82 13.00
CA CYS A 224 -18.66 -1.95 14.40
C CYS A 224 -17.54 -2.65 15.21
N GLU A 225 -16.93 -3.70 14.66
CA GLU A 225 -15.79 -4.38 15.28
C GLU A 225 -14.55 -3.48 15.35
N GLN A 226 -14.25 -2.76 14.26
CA GLN A 226 -13.14 -1.80 14.25
C GLN A 226 -13.33 -0.71 15.30
N SER A 227 -14.54 -0.13 15.39
CA SER A 227 -14.86 0.88 16.41
C SER A 227 -14.77 0.33 17.83
N SER A 228 -15.25 -0.90 18.05
CA SER A 228 -15.18 -1.55 19.36
C SER A 228 -13.74 -1.82 19.79
N ARG A 229 -12.87 -2.22 18.85
CA ARG A 229 -11.43 -2.36 19.12
C ARG A 229 -10.77 -1.05 19.46
N ASN A 230 -11.01 -0.01 18.65
CA ASN A 230 -10.43 1.31 18.89
C ASN A 230 -10.86 1.86 20.27
N ALA A 231 -12.15 1.73 20.62
CA ALA A 231 -12.65 2.14 21.93
C ALA A 231 -12.02 1.32 23.07
N ASN A 232 -11.81 0.02 22.88
CA ASN A 232 -11.17 -0.82 23.90
C ASN A 232 -9.67 -0.50 24.05
N THR A 233 -8.97 -0.14 22.97
CA THR A 233 -7.58 0.33 23.05
C THR A 233 -7.47 1.69 23.74
N ASP A 234 -8.45 2.58 23.55
CA ASP A 234 -8.50 3.88 24.24
C ASP A 234 -8.71 3.68 25.75
N LEU A 235 -9.59 2.74 26.15
CA LEU A 235 -9.79 2.37 27.55
C LEU A 235 -8.54 1.69 28.15
N ALA A 236 -7.85 0.83 27.40
CA ALA A 236 -6.64 0.15 27.85
C ALA A 236 -5.42 1.08 27.95
N GLY A 237 -5.32 2.10 27.08
CA GLY A 237 -4.29 3.14 27.14
C GLY A 237 -4.57 4.21 28.20
N SER A 238 -5.82 4.38 28.60
CA SER A 238 -6.24 5.32 29.64
C SER A 238 -6.20 4.70 31.03
N THR A 239 -5.00 4.40 31.55
CA THR A 239 -4.78 4.15 32.99
C THR A 239 -4.80 5.43 33.84
N LYS A 240 -5.16 6.58 33.25
CA LYS A 240 -5.29 7.85 33.97
C LYS A 240 -6.66 7.91 34.64
N THR A 241 -6.66 7.64 35.95
CA THR A 241 -7.63 8.02 36.99
C THR A 241 -9.03 8.38 36.48
N VAL A 242 -9.97 7.45 36.67
CA VAL A 242 -11.41 7.72 36.56
C VAL A 242 -11.76 8.80 37.60
N GLN A 243 -12.03 10.03 37.14
CA GLN A 243 -12.56 11.07 38.01
C GLN A 243 -14.03 10.78 38.31
N ASN A 244 -14.33 10.64 39.61
CA ASN A 244 -15.68 10.42 40.09
C ASN A 244 -16.57 11.61 39.75
N VAL A 245 -17.56 11.43 38.88
CA VAL A 245 -18.52 12.48 38.54
C VAL A 245 -19.52 12.61 39.68
N THR A 246 -19.29 13.56 40.57
CA THR A 246 -20.30 13.95 41.57
C THR A 246 -21.49 14.58 40.84
N ARG A 247 -22.66 13.95 40.98
CA ARG A 247 -23.97 14.41 40.49
C ARG A 247 -24.18 15.88 40.85
N ARG A 248 -24.06 16.79 39.88
CA ARG A 248 -24.40 18.20 40.07
C ARG A 248 -25.91 18.32 40.33
N GLN A 249 -26.24 19.00 41.42
CA GLN A 249 -27.59 19.43 41.78
C GLN A 249 -28.28 20.10 40.58
N MET A 250 -29.53 19.68 40.33
CA MET A 250 -30.48 20.38 39.48
C MET A 250 -30.66 21.81 40.00
N GLN A 251 -30.31 22.81 39.19
CA GLN A 251 -30.62 24.21 39.47
C GLN A 251 -31.98 24.55 38.81
N PRO A 252 -32.93 25.20 39.50
CA PRO A 252 -34.24 25.50 38.93
C PRO A 252 -34.17 26.57 37.84
N PHE A 253 -34.93 26.37 36.75
CA PHE A 253 -35.06 27.33 35.65
C PHE A 253 -35.79 28.62 36.09
N PRO A 254 -35.41 29.80 35.58
CA PRO A 254 -36.15 31.05 35.82
C PRO A 254 -37.46 31.11 35.01
N PRO A 255 -38.50 31.79 35.52
CA PRO A 255 -39.82 31.81 34.89
C PRO A 255 -39.83 32.67 33.61
N LYS A 256 -40.51 32.17 32.58
CA LYS A 256 -40.74 32.87 31.32
C LYS A 256 -41.73 34.02 31.53
N THR A 257 -41.34 35.25 31.19
CA THR A 257 -42.23 36.39 31.10
C THR A 257 -43.10 36.29 29.84
N VAL A 258 -44.41 36.22 30.03
CA VAL A 258 -45.43 36.25 28.98
C VAL A 258 -45.58 37.69 28.49
N GLY A 259 -45.21 37.97 27.25
CA GLY A 259 -45.47 39.23 26.57
C GLY A 259 -46.87 39.24 25.96
N THR A 260 -47.71 40.17 26.39
CA THR A 260 -49.04 40.47 25.84
C THR A 260 -48.90 41.35 24.59
N PRO A 261 -49.67 41.13 23.50
CA PRO A 261 -49.60 42.00 22.32
C PRO A 261 -50.46 43.27 22.49
N PRO A 262 -50.12 44.39 21.83
CA PRO A 262 -50.91 45.61 21.91
C PRO A 262 -52.12 45.55 20.97
N ILE A 263 -53.27 45.97 21.48
CA ILE A 263 -54.51 46.19 20.74
C ILE A 263 -54.39 47.55 20.04
N ALA A 264 -54.54 47.55 18.71
CA ALA A 264 -54.66 48.77 17.91
C ALA A 264 -56.10 49.31 18.00
N VAL A 265 -56.22 50.61 18.26
CA VAL A 265 -57.45 51.41 18.12
C VAL A 265 -57.31 52.23 16.85
#